data_AF-A0A9X2I0X6-F1
#
_entry.id   AF-A0A9X2I0X6-F1
#
_cell.length_a   1.000
_cell.length_b   1.000
_cell.length_c   1.000
_cell.angle_alpha   90.00
_cell.angle_beta   90.00
_cell.angle_gamma   90.00
#
_symmetry.space_group_name_H-M   'P 1'
#
loop_
_entity.id
_entity.type
_entity.pdbx_description
1 polymer ?
#
loop_
_entity_poly.entity_id
_entity_poly.type
_entity_poly.pdbx_seq_one_letter_code
_entity_poly.pdbx_strand_id
1 'polypeptide(L)'
;MDINGLSRTATTPSGTPLSAAALPDTSKPSLQAEAETPQISRTTTAPEPAFTRPVPTERVTKVEPPTSGSNWDKTLEGALNQLPDARSWQALAGGLGQISQYRSIEQNATTRLTPRTEGNTEPQVISRSSLGGMSFSATLASGTKVTFSINAHSGLEKSSENLVAFRSMDVQFWSDAELTEEEQAELQTLSKNLGTFATNFAAGGEPDISHLNLSQLTEIESIQLSLKTADQKTLSLDYSRNTLGTEFNLAWNGRSLNLAIQPGESNQQDLSRLRETLLEYLDKGRAESSDTKALLNALSLFNVSNNQAPSAQPEKGSALLTGLPDYQLDFKGKVDYPSRRNEHHDKYSGIRLLSIGQVTHTETENGTTSITQTQNIDLEAAYFTSLPHLENIDLARENFKWHKVDESIQIVSQQTWKNEKIDNASIQRLTSIQNSQQTWSEGNLIDEQRDERQSIDTVDAIRLLTNASASTDLASKKQAKAELIALLNPLTEATDLNSA
;
A
#
# COMPACT_ATOMS: atom_id res chain seq x y z
N MET A 1 -14.48 -20.61 -47.30
CA MET A 1 -15.21 -19.49 -47.95
C MET A 1 -14.37 -18.24 -47.76
N ASP A 2 -14.30 -17.43 -48.82
CA ASP A 2 -13.49 -16.23 -49.12
C ASP A 2 -13.06 -15.35 -47.93
N ILE A 3 -11.81 -14.88 -47.80
CA ILE A 3 -10.97 -14.00 -48.66
C ILE A 3 -11.43 -12.53 -48.72
N ASN A 4 -10.52 -11.65 -48.28
CA ASN A 4 -10.30 -10.23 -48.59
C ASN A 4 -11.19 -9.13 -48.00
N GLY A 5 -10.51 -8.18 -47.33
CA GLY A 5 -10.40 -6.83 -47.85
C GLY A 5 -10.73 -5.69 -46.88
N LEU A 6 -9.72 -4.94 -46.45
CA LEU A 6 -9.39 -3.62 -47.02
C LEU A 6 -8.64 -2.73 -46.01
N SER A 7 -7.38 -2.46 -46.34
CA SER A 7 -6.58 -1.33 -45.92
C SER A 7 -7.22 -0.01 -46.37
N ARG A 8 -7.16 1.04 -45.54
CA ARG A 8 -7.18 2.44 -46.01
C ARG A 8 -6.27 3.34 -45.16
N THR A 9 -5.21 3.79 -45.83
CA THR A 9 -4.42 5.00 -45.59
C THR A 9 -5.18 6.25 -46.05
N ALA A 10 -5.02 7.37 -45.33
CA ALA A 10 -5.13 8.75 -45.84
C ALA A 10 -4.56 9.71 -44.76
N THR A 11 -3.34 10.24 -44.92
CA THR A 11 -2.99 11.57 -45.47
C THR A 11 -3.55 12.77 -44.72
N THR A 12 -2.61 13.50 -44.10
CA THR A 12 -2.70 14.87 -43.56
C THR A 12 -2.72 15.92 -44.68
N PRO A 13 -3.24 17.12 -44.39
CA PRO A 13 -2.76 18.32 -45.08
C PRO A 13 -2.41 19.51 -44.16
N SER A 14 -1.44 20.29 -44.65
CA SER A 14 -1.09 21.69 -44.32
C SER A 14 -0.40 21.95 -42.97
N GLY A 15 0.76 22.62 -42.85
CA GLY A 15 1.53 23.42 -43.81
C GLY A 15 1.46 24.91 -43.47
N THR A 16 2.29 25.38 -42.52
CA THR A 16 2.76 26.80 -42.49
C THR A 16 4.15 26.86 -41.84
N PRO A 17 5.16 27.50 -42.48
CA PRO A 17 6.49 27.64 -41.92
C PRO A 17 6.60 28.93 -41.08
N LEU A 18 7.31 28.88 -39.95
CA LEU A 18 7.73 30.07 -39.22
C LEU A 18 9.25 30.21 -39.23
N SER A 19 9.65 31.42 -39.62
CA SER A 19 10.97 31.90 -39.99
C SER A 19 11.89 32.05 -38.80
N ALA A 20 13.16 31.67 -39.01
CA ALA A 20 14.29 32.08 -38.18
C ALA A 20 14.55 33.58 -38.33
N ALA A 21 14.88 34.24 -37.22
CA ALA A 21 15.39 35.61 -37.19
C ALA A 21 16.67 35.65 -36.34
N ALA A 22 17.61 36.46 -36.79
CA ALA A 22 19.03 36.41 -36.54
C ALA A 22 19.47 37.10 -35.24
N LEU A 23 20.62 36.65 -34.74
CA LEU A 23 21.50 37.32 -33.79
C LEU A 23 22.03 38.64 -34.37
N PRO A 24 22.27 39.66 -33.54
CA PRO A 24 23.24 40.69 -33.81
C PRO A 24 24.49 40.52 -32.92
N ASP A 25 25.60 40.24 -33.59
CA ASP A 25 26.97 40.48 -33.13
C ASP A 25 27.40 41.85 -33.66
N THR A 26 27.79 42.77 -32.76
CA THR A 26 28.64 43.92 -33.13
C THR A 26 29.49 44.35 -31.94
N SER A 27 30.76 43.95 -32.00
CA SER A 27 31.92 44.84 -32.06
C SER A 27 32.19 45.85 -30.92
N LYS A 28 33.32 45.60 -30.25
CA LYS A 28 34.20 46.59 -29.59
C LYS A 28 34.54 47.77 -30.53
N PRO A 29 34.94 48.93 -29.96
CA PRO A 29 36.37 49.24 -29.96
C PRO A 29 36.89 49.81 -28.63
N SER A 30 38.20 50.06 -28.66
CA SER A 30 39.19 50.10 -27.59
C SER A 30 39.63 51.49 -27.13
N LEU A 31 40.14 51.53 -25.89
CA LEU A 31 41.26 52.35 -25.35
C LEU A 31 41.18 53.88 -25.40
N GLN A 32 41.18 54.49 -24.22
CA GLN A 32 42.16 55.53 -23.88
C GLN A 32 42.34 55.64 -22.36
N ALA A 33 43.60 55.67 -21.95
CA ALA A 33 44.06 55.88 -20.59
C ALA A 33 44.24 57.39 -20.37
N GLU A 34 43.82 57.88 -19.21
CA GLU A 34 44.36 59.11 -18.63
C GLU A 34 44.39 58.98 -17.12
N ALA A 35 45.55 59.28 -16.56
CA ALA A 35 45.87 59.20 -15.16
C ALA A 35 45.68 60.57 -14.52
N GLU A 36 44.86 60.67 -13.47
CA GLU A 36 45.00 61.72 -12.46
C GLU A 36 44.71 61.14 -11.05
N THR A 37 45.51 61.60 -10.11
CA THR A 37 45.73 61.10 -8.74
C THR A 37 44.74 61.76 -7.75
N PRO A 38 44.74 61.40 -6.44
CA PRO A 38 43.53 61.15 -5.68
C PRO A 38 43.01 62.36 -4.90
N GLN A 39 41.70 62.58 -4.89
CA GLN A 39 41.06 63.41 -3.86
C GLN A 39 40.43 62.54 -2.77
N ILE A 40 41.08 62.60 -1.61
CA ILE A 40 40.61 62.07 -0.33
C ILE A 40 39.38 62.88 0.09
N SER A 41 38.19 62.37 -0.17
CA SER A 41 36.97 62.82 0.49
C SER A 41 36.68 61.88 1.67
N ARG A 42 36.99 62.37 2.87
CA ARG A 42 36.53 61.80 4.14
C ARG A 42 35.01 61.79 4.15
N THR A 43 34.43 60.66 3.78
CA THR A 43 33.02 60.39 4.07
C THR A 43 32.98 59.87 5.49
N THR A 44 32.46 60.69 6.38
CA THR A 44 32.14 60.38 7.77
C THR A 44 31.27 59.13 7.78
N THR A 45 31.85 57.98 8.12
CA THR A 45 31.10 56.75 8.37
C THR A 45 30.17 57.04 9.54
N ALA A 46 28.88 57.21 9.25
CA ALA A 46 27.86 57.16 10.27
C ALA A 46 28.06 55.85 11.06
N PRO A 47 27.94 55.85 12.39
CA PRO A 47 28.04 54.63 13.15
C PRO A 47 27.02 53.64 12.59
N GLU A 48 27.47 52.41 12.28
CA GLU A 48 26.57 51.30 12.00
C GLU A 48 25.45 51.32 13.05
N PRO A 49 24.17 51.24 12.65
CA PRO A 49 23.10 51.09 13.62
C PRO A 49 23.44 49.86 14.45
N ALA A 50 23.62 50.10 15.76
CA ALA A 50 23.81 49.07 16.75
C ALA A 50 22.80 47.96 16.47
N PHE A 51 23.27 46.70 16.37
CA PHE A 51 22.44 45.51 16.26
C PHE A 51 21.19 45.70 17.12
N THR A 52 20.07 46.06 16.49
CA THR A 52 18.78 46.15 17.16
C THR A 52 18.53 44.74 17.65
N ARG A 53 18.50 44.57 18.97
CA ARG A 53 18.10 43.30 19.59
C ARG A 53 16.82 42.85 18.87
N PRO A 54 16.73 41.58 18.41
CA PRO A 54 15.52 41.11 17.76
C PRO A 54 14.33 41.46 18.65
N VAL A 55 13.30 42.06 18.05
CA VAL A 55 12.07 42.42 18.76
C VAL A 55 11.56 41.16 19.46
N PRO A 56 11.27 41.19 20.78
CA PRO A 56 10.75 40.02 21.48
C PRO A 56 9.48 39.52 20.77
N THR A 57 9.57 38.33 20.18
CA THR A 57 8.44 37.63 19.59
C THR A 57 7.86 36.68 20.62
N GLU A 58 6.54 36.72 20.77
CA GLU A 58 5.78 35.79 21.61
C GLU A 58 5.09 34.77 20.71
N ARG A 59 5.19 33.50 21.10
CA ARG A 59 4.42 32.44 20.45
C ARG A 59 3.03 32.44 21.06
N VAL A 60 2.02 32.84 20.28
CA VAL A 60 0.62 32.82 20.70
C VAL A 60 -0.07 31.68 20.00
N THR A 61 -0.74 30.81 20.77
CA THR A 61 -1.59 29.73 20.25
C THR A 61 -3.03 30.01 20.63
N LYS A 62 -3.96 29.80 19.69
CA LYS A 62 -5.39 30.04 19.86
C LYS A 62 -6.17 28.86 19.28
N VAL A 63 -7.23 28.41 19.97
CA VAL A 63 -8.17 27.38 19.51
C VAL A 63 -9.57 27.99 19.41
N GLU A 64 -10.24 27.83 18.27
CA GLU A 64 -11.55 28.44 17.99
C GLU A 64 -12.48 27.51 17.20
N PRO A 65 -13.76 27.38 17.60
CA PRO A 65 -14.30 27.72 18.90
C PRO A 65 -13.71 26.82 20.01
N PRO A 66 -13.44 27.32 21.23
CA PRO A 66 -12.97 26.48 22.32
C PRO A 66 -14.07 25.52 22.78
N THR A 67 -13.71 24.27 23.08
CA THR A 67 -14.63 23.30 23.70
C THR A 67 -14.67 23.49 25.23
N SER A 68 -14.84 24.75 25.68
CA SER A 68 -14.86 25.15 27.09
C SER A 68 -13.64 24.70 27.92
N GLY A 69 -12.45 24.59 27.30
CA GLY A 69 -11.22 24.22 28.01
C GLY A 69 -11.09 22.72 28.24
N SER A 70 -11.67 21.91 27.35
CA SER A 70 -11.59 20.46 27.41
C SER A 70 -10.14 19.97 27.33
N ASN A 71 -9.91 18.71 27.69
CA ASN A 71 -8.60 18.07 27.45
C ASN A 71 -8.24 18.06 25.96
N TRP A 72 -9.23 18.08 25.08
CA TRP A 72 -9.04 18.11 23.64
C TRP A 72 -8.44 19.43 23.16
N ASP A 73 -8.90 20.58 23.69
CA ASP A 73 -8.29 21.88 23.38
C ASP A 73 -6.78 21.88 23.72
N LYS A 74 -6.40 21.32 24.88
CA LYS A 74 -4.98 21.19 25.29
C LYS A 74 -4.18 20.21 24.42
N THR A 75 -4.79 19.10 24.03
CA THR A 75 -4.19 18.12 23.11
C THR A 75 -3.91 18.77 21.76
N LEU A 76 -4.85 19.55 21.23
CA LEU A 76 -4.73 20.24 19.96
C LEU A 76 -3.63 21.32 20.01
N GLU A 77 -3.59 22.13 21.07
CA GLU A 77 -2.52 23.11 21.31
C GLU A 77 -1.13 22.44 21.41
N GLY A 78 -1.03 21.34 22.16
CA GLY A 78 0.21 20.58 22.32
C GLY A 78 0.70 20.00 21.00
N ALA A 79 -0.20 19.39 20.22
CA ALA A 79 0.12 18.79 18.92
C ALA A 79 0.57 19.85 17.90
N LEU A 80 -0.12 21.01 17.84
CA LEU A 80 0.23 22.12 16.95
C LEU A 80 1.64 22.66 17.23
N ASN A 81 2.03 22.71 18.50
CA ASN A 81 3.36 23.13 18.90
C ASN A 81 4.47 22.14 18.53
N GLN A 82 4.13 20.87 18.35
CA GLN A 82 5.05 19.78 18.04
C GLN A 82 5.14 19.46 16.54
N LEU A 83 4.19 19.88 15.70
CA LEU A 83 4.27 19.65 14.25
C LEU A 83 5.62 20.11 13.65
N PRO A 84 6.16 19.41 12.65
CA PRO A 84 5.62 18.21 12.00
C PRO A 84 6.06 16.89 12.67
N ASP A 85 6.41 16.88 13.96
CA ASP A 85 6.86 15.66 14.68
C ASP A 85 5.80 14.55 14.57
N ALA A 86 6.26 13.32 14.29
CA ALA A 86 5.43 12.13 14.24
C ALA A 86 4.52 11.97 15.47
N ARG A 87 5.01 12.34 16.67
CA ARG A 87 4.25 12.26 17.93
C ARG A 87 3.01 13.15 17.96
N SER A 88 3.01 14.24 17.19
CA SER A 88 1.83 15.10 17.08
C SER A 88 0.65 14.34 16.47
N TRP A 89 0.89 13.43 15.50
CA TRP A 89 -0.15 12.58 14.92
C TRP A 89 -0.74 11.60 15.93
N GLN A 90 0.06 11.11 16.90
CA GLN A 90 -0.45 10.31 18.01
C GLN A 90 -1.53 11.04 18.80
N ALA A 91 -1.20 12.27 19.20
CA ALA A 91 -2.04 13.10 20.04
C ALA A 91 -3.35 13.46 19.31
N LEU A 92 -3.24 13.79 18.01
CA LEU A 92 -4.37 14.14 17.17
C LEU A 92 -5.32 12.96 16.94
N ALA A 93 -4.78 11.78 16.61
CA ALA A 93 -5.59 10.57 16.45
C ALA A 93 -6.24 10.13 17.77
N GLY A 94 -5.53 10.24 18.90
CA GLY A 94 -6.08 9.98 20.24
C GLY A 94 -7.17 10.97 20.65
N GLY A 95 -7.22 12.13 20.00
CA GLY A 95 -8.26 13.13 20.14
C GLY A 95 -9.65 12.67 19.70
N LEU A 96 -9.72 11.80 18.68
CA LEU A 96 -10.98 11.24 18.17
C LEU A 96 -11.83 10.65 19.30
N GLY A 97 -11.21 9.88 20.21
CA GLY A 97 -11.92 9.30 21.35
C GLY A 97 -12.40 10.33 22.39
N GLN A 98 -11.78 11.51 22.47
CA GLN A 98 -12.21 12.58 23.38
C GLN A 98 -13.40 13.37 22.81
N ILE A 99 -13.47 13.47 21.48
CA ILE A 99 -14.50 14.23 20.77
C ILE A 99 -15.68 13.36 20.31
N SER A 100 -15.58 12.03 20.40
CA SER A 100 -16.66 11.11 20.03
C SER A 100 -17.92 11.25 20.89
N GLN A 101 -17.84 11.91 22.05
CA GLN A 101 -19.02 12.23 22.88
C GLN A 101 -19.89 13.36 22.29
N TYR A 102 -19.38 14.12 21.33
CA TYR A 102 -20.12 15.19 20.67
C TYR A 102 -20.71 14.67 19.37
N ARG A 103 -21.81 15.26 18.91
CA ARG A 103 -22.37 14.92 17.60
C ARG A 103 -21.60 15.56 16.44
N SER A 104 -21.07 16.76 16.66
CA SER A 104 -20.29 17.48 15.66
C SER A 104 -19.34 18.47 16.33
N ILE A 105 -18.11 18.55 15.83
CA ILE A 105 -17.13 19.56 16.22
C ILE A 105 -16.47 20.10 14.94
N GLU A 106 -16.35 21.41 14.85
CA GLU A 106 -15.47 22.08 13.91
C GLU A 106 -14.60 23.03 14.70
N GLN A 107 -13.27 22.90 14.57
CA GLN A 107 -12.31 23.71 15.29
C GLN A 107 -11.11 24.05 14.42
N ASN A 108 -10.59 25.25 14.62
CA ASN A 108 -9.32 25.72 14.10
C ASN A 108 -8.38 26.02 15.27
N ALA A 109 -7.17 25.46 15.25
CA ALA A 109 -6.09 25.88 16.14
C ALA A 109 -5.00 26.56 15.33
N THR A 110 -4.53 27.72 15.79
CA THR A 110 -3.51 28.51 15.08
C THR A 110 -2.43 28.98 16.07
N THR A 111 -1.16 28.77 15.70
CA THR A 111 0.03 29.26 16.42
C THR A 111 0.75 30.27 15.55
N ARG A 112 1.04 31.45 16.10
CA ARG A 112 1.76 32.56 15.42
C ARG A 112 2.99 32.98 16.22
N LEU A 113 4.00 33.49 15.52
CA LEU A 113 5.15 34.19 16.12
C LEU A 113 4.93 35.70 16.03
N THR A 114 4.14 36.27 16.94
CA THR A 114 3.78 37.69 16.87
C THR A 114 4.72 38.56 17.71
N PRO A 115 5.06 39.77 17.25
CA PRO A 115 5.58 40.81 18.15
C PRO A 115 4.56 41.08 19.26
N ARG A 116 5.03 41.30 20.49
CA ARG A 116 4.20 41.44 21.71
C ARG A 116 3.15 42.57 21.71
N THR A 117 3.00 43.32 20.62
CA THR A 117 2.38 44.66 20.60
C THR A 117 1.50 44.98 19.38
N GLU A 118 0.92 43.99 18.67
CA GLU A 118 -0.04 44.28 17.58
C GLU A 118 -1.51 44.04 17.95
N GLY A 119 -2.36 44.92 17.41
CA GLY A 119 -3.81 45.00 17.60
C GLY A 119 -4.62 44.09 16.67
N ASN A 120 -5.94 44.17 16.85
CA ASN A 120 -7.00 43.26 16.39
C ASN A 120 -7.24 43.12 14.87
N THR A 121 -6.24 43.37 14.02
CA THR A 121 -6.41 43.28 12.56
C THR A 121 -6.42 41.81 12.13
N GLU A 122 -7.44 41.37 11.39
CA GLU A 122 -7.45 40.02 10.81
C GLU A 122 -6.28 39.88 9.82
N PRO A 123 -5.35 38.94 10.04
CA PRO A 123 -4.20 38.78 9.18
C PRO A 123 -4.61 38.19 7.82
N GLN A 124 -3.95 38.65 6.77
CA GLN A 124 -4.15 38.13 5.41
C GLN A 124 -3.15 37.01 5.12
N VAL A 125 -3.63 35.82 4.80
CA VAL A 125 -2.77 34.69 4.40
C VAL A 125 -2.10 35.00 3.05
N ILE A 126 -0.77 35.02 3.02
CA ILE A 126 0.04 35.25 1.81
C ILE A 126 0.42 33.92 1.16
N SER A 127 0.82 32.94 1.98
CA SER A 127 1.17 31.61 1.51
C SER A 127 0.68 30.55 2.49
N ARG A 128 0.27 29.40 1.96
CA ARG A 128 -0.19 28.24 2.73
C ARG A 128 0.40 26.98 2.10
N SER A 129 1.05 26.19 2.93
CA SER A 129 1.64 24.90 2.61
C SER A 129 1.02 23.84 3.51
N SER A 130 0.71 22.68 2.93
CA SER A 130 0.22 21.53 3.69
C SER A 130 1.36 20.93 4.53
N LEU A 131 1.14 20.79 5.84
CA LEU A 131 1.98 19.99 6.73
C LEU A 131 1.50 18.54 6.83
N GLY A 132 0.40 18.21 6.16
CA GLY A 132 -0.20 16.87 6.17
C GLY A 132 -1.64 16.92 6.61
N GLY A 133 -2.29 15.77 6.61
CA GLY A 133 -3.66 15.61 7.09
C GLY A 133 -3.99 14.16 7.33
N MET A 134 -4.99 13.93 8.16
CA MET A 134 -5.54 12.62 8.44
C MET A 134 -7.06 12.70 8.32
N SER A 135 -7.67 11.78 7.59
CA SER A 135 -9.12 11.62 7.54
C SER A 135 -9.48 10.20 7.90
N PHE A 136 -10.49 10.05 8.74
CA PHE A 136 -11.04 8.79 9.21
C PHE A 136 -12.55 8.82 8.99
N SER A 137 -13.10 7.75 8.45
CA SER A 137 -14.54 7.52 8.39
C SER A 137 -14.82 6.10 8.83
N ALA A 138 -15.86 5.89 9.63
CA ALA A 138 -16.32 4.56 10.00
C ALA A 138 -17.83 4.43 9.86
N THR A 139 -18.28 3.24 9.47
CA THR A 139 -19.68 2.83 9.61
C THR A 139 -19.76 1.83 10.75
N LEU A 140 -20.62 2.13 11.73
CA LEU A 140 -20.83 1.33 12.92
C LEU A 140 -21.91 0.26 12.69
N ALA A 141 -22.00 -0.73 13.58
CA ALA A 141 -22.99 -1.82 13.51
C ALA A 141 -24.45 -1.31 13.58
N SER A 142 -24.68 -0.14 14.18
CA SER A 142 -25.98 0.55 14.12
C SER A 142 -26.33 1.14 12.74
N GLY A 143 -25.38 1.16 11.81
CA GLY A 143 -25.44 1.91 10.55
C GLY A 143 -25.05 3.39 10.67
N THR A 144 -24.72 3.86 11.88
CA THR A 144 -24.27 5.23 12.12
C THR A 144 -22.92 5.46 11.46
N LYS A 145 -22.77 6.61 10.81
CA LYS A 145 -21.50 7.02 10.21
C LYS A 145 -20.82 8.06 11.08
N VAL A 146 -19.52 7.90 11.25
CA VAL A 146 -18.66 8.83 11.97
C VAL A 146 -17.55 9.27 11.03
N THR A 147 -17.35 10.58 10.91
CA THR A 147 -16.26 11.16 10.12
C THR A 147 -15.41 12.07 10.99
N PHE A 148 -14.11 11.99 10.81
CA PHE A 148 -13.12 12.80 11.47
C PHE A 148 -12.05 13.21 10.47
N SER A 149 -11.70 14.50 10.44
CA SER A 149 -10.59 14.97 9.62
C SER A 149 -9.78 16.01 10.36
N ILE A 150 -8.47 15.98 10.13
CA ILE A 150 -7.52 16.95 10.63
C ILE A 150 -6.60 17.34 9.48
N ASN A 151 -6.52 18.62 9.17
CA ASN A 151 -5.62 19.16 8.16
C ASN A 151 -4.67 20.17 8.79
N ALA A 152 -3.38 19.93 8.65
CA ALA A 152 -2.34 20.78 9.21
C ALA A 152 -1.70 21.63 8.11
N HIS A 153 -1.44 22.90 8.44
CA HIS A 153 -0.90 23.87 7.51
C HIS A 153 0.19 24.73 8.16
N SER A 154 1.07 25.25 7.33
CA SER A 154 1.99 26.32 7.68
C SER A 154 1.96 27.39 6.61
N GLY A 155 2.41 28.58 6.95
CA GLY A 155 2.42 29.65 5.98
C GLY A 155 2.95 30.96 6.51
N LEU A 156 2.82 31.98 5.67
CA LEU A 156 3.09 33.36 6.01
C LEU A 156 1.79 34.14 5.95
N GLU A 157 1.54 34.91 7.01
CA GLU A 157 0.44 35.85 7.14
C GLU A 157 0.99 37.27 7.18
N LYS A 158 0.25 38.22 6.60
CA LYS A 158 0.50 39.65 6.75
C LYS A 158 -0.33 40.16 7.91
N SER A 159 0.33 40.55 9.00
CA SER A 159 -0.30 41.31 10.09
C SER A 159 0.22 42.74 10.01
N SER A 160 -0.68 43.69 9.75
CA SER A 160 -0.34 45.11 9.58
C SER A 160 0.75 45.31 8.49
N GLU A 161 2.01 45.45 8.89
CA GLU A 161 3.18 45.63 8.00
C GLU A 161 4.22 44.49 8.09
N ASN A 162 4.01 43.52 8.99
CA ASN A 162 4.95 42.44 9.25
C ASN A 162 4.51 41.12 8.61
N LEU A 163 5.49 40.38 8.11
CA LEU A 163 5.31 38.98 7.72
C LEU A 163 5.48 38.09 8.95
N VAL A 164 4.43 37.37 9.31
CA VAL A 164 4.42 36.47 10.45
C VAL A 164 4.24 35.04 9.96
N ALA A 165 5.12 34.15 10.40
CA ALA A 165 4.93 32.72 10.17
C ALA A 165 3.82 32.19 11.08
N PHE A 166 2.94 31.37 10.51
CA PHE A 166 1.89 30.69 11.24
C PHE A 166 1.91 29.19 10.98
N ARG A 167 1.30 28.45 11.91
CA ARG A 167 0.88 27.06 11.73
C ARG A 167 -0.57 26.96 12.17
N SER A 168 -1.35 26.16 11.47
CA SER A 168 -2.74 25.91 11.83
C SER A 168 -3.11 24.44 11.68
N MET A 169 -4.17 24.03 12.40
CA MET A 169 -4.86 22.76 12.27
C MET A 169 -6.35 23.03 12.16
N ASP A 170 -6.96 22.49 11.11
CA ASP A 170 -8.41 22.47 10.93
C ASP A 170 -8.89 21.07 11.31
N VAL A 171 -9.79 20.96 12.29
CA VAL A 171 -10.36 19.71 12.78
C VAL A 171 -11.86 19.70 12.57
N GLN A 172 -12.36 18.62 11.99
CA GLN A 172 -13.78 18.38 11.81
C GLN A 172 -14.11 16.98 12.32
N PHE A 173 -15.19 16.88 13.09
CA PHE A 173 -15.79 15.64 13.54
C PHE A 173 -17.29 15.71 13.33
N TRP A 174 -17.89 14.61 12.88
CA TRP A 174 -19.32 14.52 12.69
C TRP A 174 -19.82 13.08 12.87
N SER A 175 -21.01 12.95 13.44
CA SER A 175 -21.77 11.70 13.57
C SER A 175 -23.22 11.92 13.16
N ASP A 176 -23.76 11.04 12.31
CA ASP A 176 -25.13 11.15 11.79
C ASP A 176 -26.17 10.98 12.91
N ALA A 177 -25.84 10.15 13.92
CA ALA A 177 -26.69 9.83 15.07
C ALA A 177 -25.91 9.90 16.40
N GLU A 178 -26.62 9.78 17.52
CA GLU A 178 -26.02 9.57 18.83
C GLU A 178 -25.41 8.17 18.90
N LEU A 179 -24.21 8.08 19.48
CA LEU A 179 -23.49 6.82 19.62
C LEU A 179 -23.92 6.09 20.89
N THR A 180 -24.01 4.77 20.81
CA THR A 180 -24.18 3.92 22.00
C THR A 180 -22.91 3.92 22.87
N GLU A 181 -23.04 3.50 24.13
CA GLU A 181 -21.89 3.41 25.04
C GLU A 181 -20.83 2.43 24.52
N GLU A 182 -21.28 1.32 23.93
CA GLU A 182 -20.44 0.30 23.31
C GLU A 182 -19.67 0.83 22.10
N GLU A 183 -20.36 1.49 21.16
CA GLU A 183 -19.74 2.13 19.99
C GLU A 183 -18.73 3.21 20.39
N GLN A 184 -19.07 4.02 21.40
CA GLN A 184 -18.18 5.05 21.90
C GLN A 184 -16.91 4.46 22.52
N ALA A 185 -17.04 3.39 23.31
CA ALA A 185 -15.91 2.69 23.91
C ALA A 185 -15.00 2.05 22.86
N GLU A 186 -15.58 1.48 21.80
CA GLU A 186 -14.82 0.88 20.70
C GLU A 186 -14.10 1.94 19.86
N LEU A 187 -14.75 3.06 19.53
CA LEU A 187 -14.11 4.20 18.87
C LEU A 187 -12.97 4.81 19.69
N GLN A 188 -13.11 4.86 21.02
CA GLN A 188 -12.01 5.28 21.90
C GLN A 188 -10.82 4.33 21.86
N THR A 189 -11.07 3.02 21.77
CA THR A 189 -10.03 1.99 21.64
C THR A 189 -9.34 2.12 20.28
N LEU A 190 -10.12 2.21 19.20
CA LEU A 190 -9.60 2.43 17.85
C LEU A 190 -8.82 3.74 17.73
N SER A 191 -9.26 4.82 18.35
CA SER A 191 -8.57 6.11 18.36
C SER A 191 -7.17 6.04 18.98
N LYS A 192 -7.00 5.29 20.08
CA LYS A 192 -5.68 5.05 20.70
C LYS A 192 -4.76 4.24 19.79
N ASN A 193 -5.32 3.19 19.18
CA ASN A 193 -4.64 2.33 18.22
C ASN A 193 -4.19 3.12 16.98
N LEU A 194 -5.09 3.95 16.44
CA LEU A 194 -4.83 4.85 15.32
C LEU A 194 -3.71 5.83 15.64
N GLY A 195 -3.61 6.34 16.86
CA GLY A 195 -2.50 7.21 17.26
C GLY A 195 -1.15 6.54 17.18
N THR A 196 -1.05 5.30 17.68
CA THR A 196 0.20 4.52 17.58
C THR A 196 0.55 4.24 16.12
N PHE A 197 -0.44 3.80 15.34
CA PHE A 197 -0.31 3.56 13.91
C PHE A 197 0.16 4.80 13.13
N ALA A 198 -0.51 5.95 13.31
CA ALA A 198 -0.21 7.19 12.60
C ALA A 198 1.18 7.74 12.95
N THR A 199 1.61 7.59 14.20
CA THR A 199 2.96 7.99 14.65
C THR A 199 4.03 7.16 13.97
N ASN A 200 3.85 5.83 13.96
CA ASN A 200 4.81 4.92 13.35
C ASN A 200 4.89 5.15 11.82
N PHE A 201 3.75 5.36 11.17
CA PHE A 201 3.72 5.70 9.76
C PHE A 201 4.38 7.06 9.47
N ALA A 202 4.10 8.09 10.27
CA ALA A 202 4.73 9.40 10.08
C ALA A 202 6.26 9.33 10.24
N ALA A 203 6.74 8.56 11.20
CA ALA A 203 8.17 8.37 11.44
C ALA A 203 8.85 7.55 10.33
N GLY A 204 8.33 6.35 10.03
CA GLY A 204 8.99 5.37 9.16
C GLY A 204 8.49 5.32 7.71
N GLY A 205 7.26 5.75 7.44
CA GLY A 205 6.60 5.59 6.14
C GLY A 205 6.10 4.17 5.85
N GLU A 206 6.10 3.29 6.85
CA GLU A 206 5.67 1.90 6.71
C GLU A 206 4.44 1.66 7.60
N PRO A 207 3.33 1.13 7.05
CA PRO A 207 2.14 0.84 7.83
C PRO A 207 2.35 -0.43 8.67
N ASP A 208 2.07 -0.33 9.97
CA ASP A 208 2.00 -1.49 10.87
C ASP A 208 0.55 -1.73 11.31
N ILE A 209 -0.20 -2.41 10.44
CA ILE A 209 -1.64 -2.66 10.56
C ILE A 209 -1.98 -3.39 11.87
N SER A 210 -1.03 -4.15 12.43
CA SER A 210 -1.22 -4.88 13.68
C SER A 210 -1.61 -3.97 14.85
N HIS A 211 -1.20 -2.69 14.82
CA HIS A 211 -1.58 -1.72 15.85
C HIS A 211 -3.05 -1.31 15.80
N LEU A 212 -3.72 -1.43 14.65
CA LEU A 212 -5.13 -1.06 14.50
C LEU A 212 -6.07 -2.08 15.17
N ASN A 213 -5.64 -3.34 15.25
CA ASN A 213 -6.36 -4.43 15.91
C ASN A 213 -7.80 -4.61 15.39
N LEU A 214 -7.97 -4.51 14.07
CA LEU A 214 -9.29 -4.48 13.41
C LEU A 214 -10.10 -5.78 13.59
N SER A 215 -9.43 -6.90 13.86
CA SER A 215 -10.10 -8.18 14.09
C SER A 215 -10.90 -8.23 15.39
N GLN A 216 -10.55 -7.42 16.39
CA GLN A 216 -11.23 -7.36 17.70
C GLN A 216 -12.38 -6.37 17.75
N LEU A 217 -12.57 -5.58 16.70
CA LEU A 217 -13.63 -4.61 16.58
C LEU A 217 -14.94 -5.32 16.18
N THR A 218 -15.99 -5.16 17.00
CA THR A 218 -17.30 -5.80 16.80
C THR A 218 -18.38 -4.79 16.44
N GLU A 219 -18.27 -3.55 16.92
CA GLU A 219 -19.21 -2.47 16.64
C GLU A 219 -18.85 -1.66 15.38
N ILE A 220 -17.75 -1.98 14.71
CA ILE A 220 -17.29 -1.28 13.50
C ILE A 220 -17.33 -2.20 12.28
N GLU A 221 -18.22 -1.87 11.34
CA GLU A 221 -18.40 -2.63 10.09
C GLU A 221 -17.41 -2.23 9.00
N SER A 222 -17.08 -0.93 8.90
CA SER A 222 -16.13 -0.43 7.92
C SER A 222 -15.34 0.76 8.41
N ILE A 223 -14.10 0.88 7.91
CA ILE A 223 -13.16 1.97 8.20
C ILE A 223 -12.55 2.44 6.89
N GLN A 224 -12.51 3.74 6.70
CA GLN A 224 -11.70 4.41 5.68
C GLN A 224 -10.73 5.34 6.39
N LEU A 225 -9.45 5.23 6.07
CA LEU A 225 -8.39 6.04 6.66
C LEU A 225 -7.49 6.57 5.55
N SER A 226 -7.28 7.88 5.53
CA SER A 226 -6.23 8.50 4.72
C SER A 226 -5.28 9.28 5.63
N LEU A 227 -3.99 9.16 5.37
CA LEU A 227 -2.95 9.91 6.07
C LEU A 227 -1.95 10.45 5.05
N LYS A 228 -1.67 11.74 5.16
CA LYS A 228 -0.63 12.43 4.39
C LYS A 228 0.27 13.18 5.35
N THR A 229 1.57 13.02 5.22
CA THR A 229 2.56 13.68 6.07
C THR A 229 3.22 14.87 5.36
N ALA A 230 3.98 15.68 6.10
CA ALA A 230 4.68 16.84 5.54
C ALA A 230 5.70 16.43 4.45
N ASP A 231 6.37 15.29 4.62
CA ASP A 231 7.33 14.70 3.68
C ASP A 231 6.66 13.94 2.51
N GLN A 232 5.36 14.19 2.28
CA GLN A 232 4.56 13.62 1.19
C GLN A 232 4.41 12.10 1.22
N LYS A 233 4.66 11.43 2.37
CA LYS A 233 4.22 10.05 2.54
C LYS A 233 2.71 10.02 2.54
N THR A 234 2.15 9.02 1.90
CA THR A 234 0.70 8.87 1.73
C THR A 234 0.28 7.46 2.08
N LEU A 235 -0.89 7.36 2.68
CA LEU A 235 -1.55 6.13 3.07
C LEU A 235 -3.05 6.26 2.76
N SER A 236 -3.63 5.20 2.21
CA SER A 236 -5.07 4.95 2.16
C SER A 236 -5.33 3.54 2.67
N LEU A 237 -6.27 3.38 3.58
CA LEU A 237 -6.73 2.09 4.07
C LEU A 237 -8.25 2.06 4.01
N ASP A 238 -8.80 1.03 3.38
CA ASP A 238 -10.22 0.75 3.36
C ASP A 238 -10.44 -0.66 3.89
N TYR A 239 -11.20 -0.78 4.97
CA TYR A 239 -11.55 -2.05 5.60
C TYR A 239 -13.07 -2.17 5.65
N SER A 240 -13.60 -3.34 5.33
CA SER A 240 -15.01 -3.65 5.56
C SER A 240 -15.22 -5.11 5.93
N ARG A 241 -16.21 -5.35 6.79
CA ARG A 241 -16.68 -6.69 7.16
C ARG A 241 -18.19 -6.70 7.02
N ASN A 242 -18.71 -7.69 6.31
CA ASN A 242 -20.14 -7.91 6.15
C ASN A 242 -20.45 -9.42 6.03
N THR A 243 -21.69 -9.76 5.70
CA THR A 243 -22.12 -11.15 5.54
C THR A 243 -21.54 -11.85 4.30
N LEU A 244 -21.00 -11.09 3.34
CA LEU A 244 -20.38 -11.60 2.12
C LEU A 244 -18.87 -11.81 2.27
N GLY A 245 -18.25 -11.23 3.31
CA GLY A 245 -16.83 -11.40 3.59
C GLY A 245 -16.19 -10.23 4.29
N THR A 246 -14.87 -10.28 4.32
CA THR A 246 -14.02 -9.21 4.80
C THR A 246 -13.12 -8.74 3.66
N GLU A 247 -13.12 -7.44 3.42
CA GLU A 247 -12.28 -6.78 2.43
C GLU A 247 -11.31 -5.82 3.11
N PHE A 248 -10.07 -5.82 2.65
CA PHE A 248 -8.99 -4.99 3.15
C PHE A 248 -8.17 -4.45 1.97
N ASN A 249 -8.19 -3.13 1.78
CA ASN A 249 -7.40 -2.42 0.80
C ASN A 249 -6.43 -1.49 1.51
N LEU A 250 -5.18 -1.48 1.06
CA LEU A 250 -4.13 -0.65 1.61
C LEU A 250 -3.25 -0.13 0.48
N ALA A 251 -3.13 1.19 0.36
CA ALA A 251 -2.19 1.84 -0.54
C ALA A 251 -1.24 2.71 0.28
N TRP A 252 0.07 2.59 0.07
CA TRP A 252 1.05 3.41 0.77
C TRP A 252 2.30 3.65 -0.06
N ASN A 253 2.74 4.91 -0.16
CA ASN A 253 4.03 5.28 -0.77
C ASN A 253 4.33 4.58 -2.11
N GLY A 254 3.31 4.46 -2.98
CA GLY A 254 3.41 3.82 -4.30
C GLY A 254 3.17 2.30 -4.33
N ARG A 255 2.85 1.67 -3.20
CA ARG A 255 2.46 0.27 -3.07
C ARG A 255 0.94 0.14 -2.93
N SER A 256 0.40 -1.01 -3.30
CA SER A 256 -1.02 -1.35 -3.08
C SER A 256 -1.20 -2.82 -2.74
N LEU A 257 -2.09 -3.10 -1.79
CA LEU A 257 -2.55 -4.42 -1.39
C LEU A 257 -4.08 -4.41 -1.40
N ASN A 258 -4.70 -5.37 -2.07
CA ASN A 258 -6.10 -5.72 -1.95
C ASN A 258 -6.17 -7.15 -1.42
N LEU A 259 -6.99 -7.39 -0.40
CA LEU A 259 -7.24 -8.68 0.18
C LEU A 259 -8.73 -8.82 0.48
N ALA A 260 -9.39 -9.77 -0.16
CA ALA A 260 -10.78 -10.13 0.10
C ALA A 260 -10.83 -11.60 0.51
N ILE A 261 -11.55 -11.91 1.59
CA ILE A 261 -11.81 -13.29 2.04
C ILE A 261 -13.32 -13.45 2.26
N GLN A 262 -13.90 -14.42 1.57
CA GLN A 262 -15.30 -14.79 1.73
C GLN A 262 -15.48 -15.69 2.97
N PRO A 263 -16.63 -15.64 3.65
CA PRO A 263 -16.89 -16.54 4.75
C PRO A 263 -16.96 -17.96 4.21
N GLY A 264 -16.16 -18.85 4.81
CA GLY A 264 -16.18 -20.29 4.51
C GLY A 264 -17.13 -21.03 5.43
N GLU A 265 -17.55 -22.24 5.05
CA GLU A 265 -18.38 -23.11 5.90
C GLU A 265 -17.65 -23.62 7.15
N SER A 266 -16.31 -23.52 7.21
CA SER A 266 -15.50 -23.94 8.36
C SER A 266 -15.15 -22.76 9.28
N ASN A 267 -15.56 -22.85 10.55
CA ASN A 267 -15.31 -21.84 11.60
C ASN A 267 -13.85 -21.73 12.08
N GLN A 268 -12.90 -22.35 11.38
CA GLN A 268 -11.45 -22.22 11.62
C GLN A 268 -10.76 -22.12 10.26
N GLN A 269 -10.63 -20.91 9.74
CA GLN A 269 -9.96 -20.64 8.47
C GLN A 269 -8.44 -20.66 8.70
N ASP A 270 -7.84 -21.82 8.53
CA ASP A 270 -6.40 -21.95 8.53
C ASP A 270 -5.82 -21.49 7.19
N LEU A 271 -5.36 -20.23 7.13
CA LEU A 271 -4.72 -19.65 5.95
C LEU A 271 -3.19 -19.89 5.91
N SER A 272 -2.66 -20.85 6.67
CA SER A 272 -1.21 -21.12 6.71
C SER A 272 -0.65 -21.46 5.34
N ARG A 273 -1.41 -22.19 4.50
CA ARG A 273 -1.00 -22.49 3.11
C ARG A 273 -0.93 -21.25 2.23
N LEU A 274 -1.90 -20.34 2.34
CA LEU A 274 -1.86 -19.06 1.64
C LEU A 274 -0.63 -18.26 2.08
N ARG A 275 -0.33 -18.24 3.38
CA ARG A 275 0.87 -17.60 3.91
C ARG A 275 2.16 -18.21 3.36
N GLU A 276 2.29 -19.53 3.36
CA GLU A 276 3.47 -20.22 2.82
C GLU A 276 3.66 -19.91 1.33
N THR A 277 2.58 -20.01 0.54
CA THR A 277 2.58 -19.63 -0.87
C THR A 277 3.01 -18.18 -1.04
N LEU A 278 2.41 -17.26 -0.27
CA LEU A 278 2.74 -15.86 -0.33
C LEU A 278 4.24 -15.60 -0.04
N LEU A 279 4.78 -16.21 1.01
CA LEU A 279 6.19 -16.03 1.38
C LEU A 279 7.15 -16.51 0.30
N GLU A 280 6.86 -17.64 -0.35
CA GLU A 280 7.65 -18.15 -1.46
C GLU A 280 7.67 -17.17 -2.64
N TYR A 281 6.49 -16.68 -3.06
CA TYR A 281 6.40 -15.75 -4.19
C TYR A 281 6.98 -14.36 -3.86
N LEU A 282 6.90 -13.92 -2.60
CA LEU A 282 7.58 -12.71 -2.15
C LEU A 282 9.11 -12.86 -2.17
N ASP A 283 9.67 -14.00 -1.73
CA ASP A 283 11.12 -14.24 -1.82
C ASP A 283 11.59 -14.33 -3.28
N LYS A 284 10.82 -15.05 -4.11
CA LYS A 284 11.06 -15.18 -5.55
C LYS A 284 11.06 -13.84 -6.26
N GLY A 285 10.11 -12.98 -5.92
CA GLY A 285 10.02 -11.59 -6.41
C GLY A 285 11.00 -10.62 -5.76
N ARG A 286 11.82 -11.07 -4.80
CA ARG A 286 12.73 -10.24 -3.97
C ARG A 286 12.00 -9.04 -3.35
N ALA A 287 10.84 -9.29 -2.78
CA ALA A 287 10.07 -8.28 -2.05
C ALA A 287 10.90 -7.61 -0.95
N GLU A 288 10.65 -6.32 -0.70
CA GLU A 288 11.27 -5.63 0.42
C GLU A 288 10.73 -6.21 1.75
N SER A 289 11.55 -6.18 2.81
CA SER A 289 11.11 -6.70 4.13
C SER A 289 9.87 -5.97 4.67
N SER A 290 9.71 -4.70 4.33
CA SER A 290 8.56 -3.87 4.68
C SER A 290 7.28 -4.31 3.95
N ASP A 291 7.40 -4.71 2.68
CA ASP A 291 6.31 -5.30 1.90
C ASP A 291 5.85 -6.60 2.57
N THR A 292 6.78 -7.53 2.81
CA THR A 292 6.48 -8.80 3.48
C THR A 292 5.80 -8.59 4.83
N LYS A 293 6.29 -7.65 5.65
CA LYS A 293 5.67 -7.32 6.94
C LYS A 293 4.25 -6.80 6.77
N ALA A 294 4.00 -5.90 5.82
CA ALA A 294 2.68 -5.33 5.57
C ALA A 294 1.66 -6.41 5.13
N LEU A 295 2.05 -7.30 4.19
CA LEU A 295 1.15 -8.37 3.74
C LEU A 295 0.86 -9.39 4.86
N LEU A 296 1.86 -9.79 5.63
CA LEU A 296 1.65 -10.72 6.76
C LEU A 296 0.77 -10.10 7.85
N ASN A 297 0.96 -8.81 8.14
CA ASN A 297 0.10 -8.07 9.06
C ASN A 297 -1.35 -8.02 8.56
N ALA A 298 -1.57 -7.80 7.26
CA ALA A 298 -2.91 -7.82 6.66
C ALA A 298 -3.55 -9.20 6.77
N LEU A 299 -2.81 -10.28 6.47
CA LEU A 299 -3.30 -11.66 6.65
C LEU A 299 -3.69 -11.96 8.10
N SER A 300 -2.97 -11.39 9.08
CA SER A 300 -3.28 -11.60 10.51
C SER A 300 -4.66 -11.08 10.93
N LEU A 301 -5.26 -10.15 10.16
CA LEU A 301 -6.64 -9.67 10.39
C LEU A 301 -7.68 -10.78 10.29
N PHE A 302 -7.35 -11.88 9.62
CA PHE A 302 -8.24 -13.01 9.35
C PHE A 302 -7.97 -14.20 10.29
N ASN A 303 -7.40 -13.94 11.48
CA ASN A 303 -7.12 -14.94 12.53
C ASN A 303 -6.16 -16.07 12.12
N VAL A 304 -5.19 -15.77 11.25
CA VAL A 304 -4.10 -16.70 10.93
C VAL A 304 -3.18 -16.82 12.12
N SER A 305 -3.28 -17.91 12.86
CA SER A 305 -2.40 -18.16 14.01
C SER A 305 -0.96 -18.39 13.54
N ASN A 306 -0.02 -17.55 13.99
CA ASN A 306 1.39 -17.60 13.58
C ASN A 306 2.13 -18.93 13.85
N ASN A 307 1.53 -19.84 14.63
CA ASN A 307 2.17 -21.05 15.16
C ASN A 307 1.33 -22.33 14.98
N GLN A 308 0.29 -22.33 14.16
CA GLN A 308 -0.51 -23.54 13.94
C GLN A 308 -0.04 -24.28 12.69
N ALA A 309 0.29 -25.57 12.87
CA ALA A 309 0.44 -26.49 11.76
C ALA A 309 -0.89 -26.60 11.00
N PRO A 310 -0.87 -26.94 9.69
CA PRO A 310 -2.08 -27.00 8.88
C PRO A 310 -3.19 -27.81 9.56
N SER A 311 -4.34 -27.19 9.82
CA SER A 311 -5.52 -27.84 10.40
C SER A 311 -6.10 -28.87 9.41
N ALA A 312 -6.79 -29.87 9.96
CA ALA A 312 -7.20 -31.06 9.23
C ALA A 312 -8.12 -30.72 8.03
N GLN A 313 -7.83 -31.32 6.87
CA GLN A 313 -8.68 -31.28 5.67
C GLN A 313 -10.15 -31.59 5.98
N PRO A 314 -11.08 -31.02 5.19
CA PRO A 314 -12.49 -31.34 5.35
C PRO A 314 -12.73 -32.84 5.10
N GLU A 315 -13.53 -33.48 5.97
CA GLU A 315 -13.84 -34.91 5.89
C GLU A 315 -15.12 -35.16 5.09
N LYS A 316 -15.07 -36.16 4.20
CA LYS A 316 -16.15 -36.62 3.29
C LYS A 316 -16.69 -35.56 2.33
N GLY A 317 -16.78 -35.88 1.03
CA GLY A 317 -17.41 -35.01 0.02
C GLY A 317 -16.55 -33.84 -0.49
N SER A 318 -15.49 -33.44 0.23
CA SER A 318 -14.75 -32.18 0.02
C SER A 318 -13.22 -32.34 0.01
N ALA A 319 -12.71 -33.58 -0.07
CA ALA A 319 -11.29 -33.87 0.08
C ALA A 319 -10.40 -33.40 -1.09
N LEU A 320 -10.99 -32.98 -2.21
CA LEU A 320 -10.32 -32.32 -3.33
C LEU A 320 -10.31 -30.78 -3.21
N LEU A 321 -10.80 -30.24 -2.10
CA LEU A 321 -10.68 -28.83 -1.76
C LEU A 321 -9.39 -28.60 -0.98
N THR A 322 -8.81 -27.42 -1.16
CA THR A 322 -7.68 -26.95 -0.34
C THR A 322 -8.02 -26.87 1.15
N GLY A 323 -9.30 -26.77 1.49
CA GLY A 323 -9.78 -26.46 2.83
C GLY A 323 -9.68 -24.97 3.19
N LEU A 324 -9.22 -24.13 2.25
CA LEU A 324 -9.20 -22.68 2.40
C LEU A 324 -10.56 -22.08 2.03
N PRO A 325 -10.98 -20.97 2.65
CA PRO A 325 -12.07 -20.15 2.13
C PRO A 325 -11.71 -19.61 0.74
N ASP A 326 -12.70 -19.07 0.03
CA ASP A 326 -12.42 -18.32 -1.19
C ASP A 326 -11.82 -16.96 -0.85
N TYR A 327 -10.80 -16.58 -1.60
CA TYR A 327 -10.03 -15.36 -1.36
C TYR A 327 -9.46 -14.78 -2.64
N GLN A 328 -9.13 -13.50 -2.60
CA GLN A 328 -8.36 -12.79 -3.61
C GLN A 328 -7.33 -11.90 -2.90
N LEU A 329 -6.06 -12.02 -3.28
CA LEU A 329 -4.97 -11.17 -2.84
C LEU A 329 -4.28 -10.59 -4.07
N ASP A 330 -4.27 -9.26 -4.18
CA ASP A 330 -3.54 -8.54 -5.22
C ASP A 330 -2.55 -7.58 -4.58
N PHE A 331 -1.27 -7.74 -4.87
CA PHE A 331 -0.20 -6.89 -4.37
C PHE A 331 0.59 -6.26 -5.52
N LYS A 332 0.92 -4.98 -5.35
CA LYS A 332 1.85 -4.22 -6.18
C LYS A 332 2.86 -3.55 -5.27
N GLY A 333 4.12 -3.93 -5.43
CA GLY A 333 5.24 -3.35 -4.71
C GLY A 333 5.66 -2.01 -5.29
N LYS A 334 6.66 -1.40 -4.65
CA LYS A 334 7.29 -0.20 -5.20
C LYS A 334 8.19 -0.60 -6.37
N VAL A 335 7.94 -0.01 -7.53
CA VAL A 335 8.73 -0.25 -8.74
C VAL A 335 9.71 0.88 -8.96
N ASP A 336 11.00 0.56 -8.86
CA ASP A 336 12.08 1.51 -9.10
C ASP A 336 12.73 1.26 -10.47
N TYR A 337 13.00 2.35 -11.19
CA TYR A 337 13.74 2.37 -12.45
C TYR A 337 15.09 3.03 -12.19
N PRO A 338 16.12 2.29 -11.77
CA PRO A 338 17.40 2.87 -11.39
C PRO A 338 18.12 3.57 -12.56
N SER A 339 17.85 3.10 -13.77
CA SER A 339 18.55 3.44 -15.00
C SER A 339 17.82 4.49 -15.85
N ARG A 340 17.21 5.53 -15.24
CA ARG A 340 16.32 6.47 -15.99
C ARG A 340 16.99 7.28 -17.11
N ARG A 341 18.32 7.27 -17.22
CA ARG A 341 19.09 8.16 -18.11
C ARG A 341 19.90 7.42 -19.17
N ASN A 342 19.84 6.10 -19.22
CA ASN A 342 20.54 5.28 -20.21
C ASN A 342 19.54 4.57 -21.15
N GLU A 343 20.06 3.79 -22.08
CA GLU A 343 19.27 3.02 -23.03
C GLU A 343 18.44 1.89 -22.39
N HIS A 344 18.68 1.57 -21.11
CA HIS A 344 17.99 0.52 -20.35
C HIS A 344 17.05 1.08 -19.28
N HIS A 345 16.45 2.25 -19.56
CA HIS A 345 15.47 2.90 -18.70
C HIS A 345 14.17 2.11 -18.50
N ASP A 346 13.95 1.06 -19.30
CA ASP A 346 12.84 0.12 -19.21
C ASP A 346 13.04 -0.97 -18.14
N LYS A 347 14.29 -1.20 -17.71
CA LYS A 347 14.63 -2.15 -16.65
C LYS A 347 14.22 -1.60 -15.28
N TYR A 348 13.56 -2.45 -14.50
CA TYR A 348 13.03 -2.10 -13.20
C TYR A 348 13.42 -3.11 -12.12
N SER A 349 13.22 -2.71 -10.87
CA SER A 349 13.29 -3.55 -9.68
C SER A 349 11.98 -3.42 -8.89
N GLY A 350 11.52 -4.53 -8.31
CA GLY A 350 10.31 -4.62 -7.49
C GLY A 350 9.26 -5.56 -8.07
N ILE A 351 8.18 -5.77 -7.31
CA ILE A 351 7.02 -6.57 -7.70
C ILE A 351 6.01 -5.66 -8.39
N ARG A 352 5.76 -5.88 -9.69
CA ARG A 352 4.70 -5.17 -10.43
C ARG A 352 3.32 -5.75 -10.13
N LEU A 353 3.24 -7.06 -10.00
CA LEU A 353 2.03 -7.79 -9.67
C LEU A 353 2.38 -9.06 -8.91
N LEU A 354 1.65 -9.31 -7.82
CA LEU A 354 1.49 -10.62 -7.22
C LEU A 354 -0.01 -10.81 -6.96
N SER A 355 -0.65 -11.69 -7.73
CA SER A 355 -2.05 -12.07 -7.58
C SER A 355 -2.12 -13.51 -7.10
N ILE A 356 -2.86 -13.77 -6.03
CA ILE A 356 -3.14 -15.12 -5.52
C ILE A 356 -4.63 -15.17 -5.21
N GLY A 357 -5.36 -16.07 -5.85
CA GLY A 357 -6.80 -16.17 -5.67
C GLY A 357 -7.31 -17.61 -5.69
N GLN A 358 -8.43 -17.82 -5.00
CA GLN A 358 -9.16 -19.08 -5.01
C GLN A 358 -10.67 -18.81 -5.07
N VAL A 359 -11.35 -19.53 -5.96
CA VAL A 359 -12.81 -19.51 -6.09
C VAL A 359 -13.33 -20.94 -6.14
N THR A 360 -14.41 -21.21 -5.41
CA THR A 360 -15.09 -22.49 -5.32
C THR A 360 -16.52 -22.35 -5.81
N HIS A 361 -16.89 -23.14 -6.81
CA HIS A 361 -18.23 -23.22 -7.34
C HIS A 361 -18.85 -24.58 -7.03
N THR A 362 -20.06 -24.58 -6.48
CA THR A 362 -20.80 -25.81 -6.15
C THR A 362 -22.16 -25.79 -6.82
N GLU A 363 -22.44 -26.81 -7.64
CA GLU A 363 -23.73 -27.01 -8.29
C GLU A 363 -24.34 -28.31 -7.83
N THR A 364 -25.64 -28.31 -7.53
CA THR A 364 -26.39 -29.53 -7.22
C THR A 364 -27.64 -29.61 -8.06
N GLU A 365 -27.72 -30.65 -8.90
CA GLU A 365 -28.85 -30.90 -9.78
C GLU A 365 -29.18 -32.41 -9.79
N ASN A 366 -30.46 -32.76 -9.61
CA ASN A 366 -30.96 -34.14 -9.74
C ASN A 366 -30.18 -35.20 -8.92
N GLY A 367 -29.70 -34.85 -7.71
CA GLY A 367 -28.91 -35.76 -6.85
C GLY A 367 -27.44 -35.93 -7.26
N THR A 368 -26.99 -35.13 -8.22
CA THR A 368 -25.58 -34.96 -8.57
C THR A 368 -25.08 -33.63 -8.02
N THR A 369 -23.97 -33.67 -7.28
CA THR A 369 -23.27 -32.48 -6.77
C THR A 369 -21.92 -32.38 -7.45
N SER A 370 -21.67 -31.30 -8.18
CA SER A 370 -20.38 -30.98 -8.77
C SER A 370 -19.74 -29.83 -8.02
N ILE A 371 -18.46 -29.98 -7.68
CA ILE A 371 -17.68 -28.96 -7.00
C ILE A 371 -16.44 -28.71 -7.84
N THR A 372 -16.23 -27.46 -8.22
CA THR A 372 -15.06 -26.99 -8.96
C THR A 372 -14.36 -25.92 -8.14
N GLN A 373 -13.08 -26.11 -7.85
CA GLN A 373 -12.24 -25.11 -7.19
C GLN A 373 -11.11 -24.70 -8.13
N THR A 374 -10.97 -23.40 -8.35
CA THR A 374 -9.90 -22.83 -9.17
C THR A 374 -9.00 -21.98 -8.30
N GLN A 375 -7.70 -22.25 -8.31
CA GLN A 375 -6.67 -21.42 -7.72
C GLN A 375 -5.83 -20.79 -8.83
N ASN A 376 -5.58 -19.49 -8.75
CA ASN A 376 -4.73 -18.75 -9.68
C ASN A 376 -3.61 -18.06 -8.92
N ILE A 377 -2.42 -18.07 -9.51
CA ILE A 377 -1.25 -17.36 -9.00
C ILE A 377 -0.55 -16.69 -10.17
N ASP A 378 -0.35 -15.39 -10.09
CA ASP A 378 0.41 -14.63 -11.07
C ASP A 378 1.48 -13.80 -10.37
N LEU A 379 2.73 -13.86 -10.83
CA LEU A 379 3.85 -13.06 -10.36
C LEU A 379 4.53 -12.37 -11.54
N GLU A 380 4.58 -11.04 -11.51
CA GLU A 380 5.47 -10.23 -12.36
C GLU A 380 6.41 -9.43 -11.46
N ALA A 381 7.70 -9.75 -11.51
CA ALA A 381 8.72 -9.08 -10.73
C ALA A 381 10.04 -8.97 -11.50
N ALA A 382 10.89 -8.04 -11.07
CA ALA A 382 12.26 -7.98 -11.52
C ALA A 382 13.18 -7.47 -10.41
N TYR A 383 14.46 -7.81 -10.49
CA TYR A 383 15.46 -7.34 -9.53
C TYR A 383 16.87 -7.36 -10.13
N PHE A 384 17.78 -6.65 -9.47
CA PHE A 384 19.19 -6.59 -9.84
C PHE A 384 20.04 -7.35 -8.84
N THR A 385 21.11 -7.99 -9.31
CA THR A 385 22.18 -8.55 -8.46
C THR A 385 23.54 -8.11 -8.98
N SER A 386 24.56 -8.14 -8.11
CA SER A 386 25.92 -7.78 -8.53
C SER A 386 26.52 -8.84 -9.46
N LEU A 387 27.53 -8.43 -10.23
CA LEU A 387 28.39 -9.39 -10.93
C LEU A 387 29.25 -10.15 -9.89
N PRO A 388 29.67 -11.40 -10.15
CA PRO A 388 30.39 -12.22 -9.17
C PRO A 388 31.68 -11.61 -8.62
N HIS A 389 32.31 -10.70 -9.36
CA HIS A 389 33.55 -10.01 -8.98
C HIS A 389 33.31 -8.65 -8.31
N LEU A 390 32.06 -8.25 -8.09
CA LEU A 390 31.66 -6.99 -7.47
C LEU A 390 30.89 -7.26 -6.16
N GLU A 391 31.27 -6.55 -5.11
CA GLU A 391 30.58 -6.61 -3.80
C GLU A 391 29.18 -5.99 -3.87
N ASN A 392 29.04 -4.90 -4.62
CA ASN A 392 27.79 -4.15 -4.78
C ASN A 392 27.41 -4.02 -6.25
N ILE A 393 26.13 -3.78 -6.50
CA ILE A 393 25.61 -3.50 -7.84
C ILE A 393 26.13 -2.12 -8.28
N ASP A 394 26.67 -2.01 -9.49
CA ASP A 394 27.10 -0.73 -10.07
C ASP A 394 26.22 -0.39 -11.28
N LEU A 395 25.07 0.22 -10.98
CA LEU A 395 24.08 0.66 -11.97
C LEU A 395 24.59 1.82 -12.83
N ALA A 396 25.54 2.63 -12.33
CA ALA A 396 26.04 3.81 -13.04
C ALA A 396 26.95 3.43 -14.21
N ARG A 397 27.70 2.34 -14.08
CA ARG A 397 28.49 1.74 -15.16
C ARG A 397 27.85 0.52 -15.80
N GLU A 398 26.59 0.26 -15.45
CA GLU A 398 25.80 -0.85 -15.98
C GLU A 398 26.49 -2.22 -15.80
N ASN A 399 27.06 -2.43 -14.60
CA ASN A 399 27.63 -3.70 -14.17
C ASN A 399 26.67 -4.42 -13.22
N PHE A 400 25.78 -5.24 -13.78
CA PHE A 400 24.76 -5.95 -13.02
C PHE A 400 24.25 -7.19 -13.74
N LYS A 401 23.58 -8.07 -13.00
CA LYS A 401 22.64 -9.03 -13.56
C LYS A 401 21.22 -8.53 -13.30
N TRP A 402 20.39 -8.52 -14.33
CA TRP A 402 18.98 -8.20 -14.23
C TRP A 402 18.18 -9.47 -14.40
N HIS A 403 17.28 -9.74 -13.45
CA HIS A 403 16.41 -10.89 -13.42
C HIS A 403 14.98 -10.40 -13.61
N LYS A 404 14.24 -10.99 -14.55
CA LYS A 404 12.79 -10.81 -14.70
C LYS A 404 12.13 -12.16 -14.46
N VAL A 405 11.12 -12.16 -13.61
CA VAL A 405 10.28 -13.30 -13.27
C VAL A 405 8.86 -12.99 -13.71
N ASP A 406 8.28 -13.88 -14.50
CA ASP A 406 6.92 -13.74 -15.04
C ASP A 406 6.30 -15.14 -15.04
N GLU A 407 5.42 -15.40 -14.06
CA GLU A 407 4.88 -16.73 -13.81
C GLU A 407 3.38 -16.67 -13.61
N SER A 408 2.68 -17.64 -14.19
CA SER A 408 1.25 -17.83 -14.04
C SER A 408 0.96 -19.32 -13.82
N ILE A 409 0.26 -19.63 -12.73
CA ILE A 409 -0.14 -20.99 -12.36
C ILE A 409 -1.65 -20.99 -12.12
N GLN A 410 -2.34 -21.92 -12.77
CA GLN A 410 -3.74 -22.20 -12.52
C GLN A 410 -3.92 -23.67 -12.12
N ILE A 411 -4.57 -23.92 -10.99
CA ILE A 411 -4.93 -25.27 -10.53
C ILE A 411 -6.45 -25.36 -10.47
N VAL A 412 -7.01 -26.27 -11.26
CA VAL A 412 -8.45 -26.56 -11.30
C VAL A 412 -8.68 -27.95 -10.72
N SER A 413 -9.37 -28.01 -9.59
CA SER A 413 -9.82 -29.23 -8.95
C SER A 413 -11.31 -29.42 -9.21
N GLN A 414 -11.69 -30.59 -9.72
CA GLN A 414 -13.08 -30.92 -10.00
C GLN A 414 -13.44 -32.24 -9.33
N GLN A 415 -14.61 -32.29 -8.70
CA GLN A 415 -15.19 -33.52 -8.17
C GLN A 415 -16.69 -33.54 -8.42
N THR A 416 -17.19 -34.71 -8.83
CA THR A 416 -18.61 -34.94 -9.05
C THR A 416 -19.06 -36.12 -8.21
N TRP A 417 -20.11 -35.90 -7.44
CA TRP A 417 -20.75 -36.88 -6.58
C TRP A 417 -22.14 -37.20 -7.10
N LYS A 418 -22.49 -38.49 -7.15
CA LYS A 418 -23.82 -38.96 -7.54
C LYS A 418 -24.32 -39.95 -6.50
N ASN A 419 -25.43 -39.64 -5.85
CA ASN A 419 -25.99 -40.46 -4.76
C ASN A 419 -24.91 -40.82 -3.70
N GLU A 420 -24.16 -39.82 -3.24
CA GLU A 420 -23.08 -39.94 -2.23
C GLU A 420 -21.88 -40.81 -2.64
N LYS A 421 -21.79 -41.22 -3.92
CA LYS A 421 -20.61 -41.88 -4.48
C LYS A 421 -19.87 -40.92 -5.40
N ILE A 422 -18.55 -40.97 -5.35
CA ILE A 422 -17.73 -40.25 -6.32
C ILE A 422 -17.91 -40.86 -7.71
N ASP A 423 -18.23 -40.00 -8.67
CA ASP A 423 -18.39 -40.33 -10.09
C ASP A 423 -17.17 -39.85 -10.88
N ASN A 424 -16.67 -38.65 -10.57
CA ASN A 424 -15.48 -38.06 -11.19
C ASN A 424 -14.64 -37.30 -10.16
N ALA A 425 -13.32 -37.30 -10.35
CA ALA A 425 -12.37 -36.48 -9.62
C ALA A 425 -11.12 -36.24 -10.47
N SER A 426 -10.80 -34.98 -10.74
CA SER A 426 -9.63 -34.61 -11.52
C SER A 426 -8.99 -33.34 -11.01
N ILE A 427 -7.67 -33.27 -11.11
CA ILE A 427 -6.90 -32.06 -10.90
C ILE A 427 -6.19 -31.72 -12.21
N GLN A 428 -6.37 -30.51 -12.69
CA GLN A 428 -5.65 -29.95 -13.83
C GLN A 428 -4.77 -28.81 -13.35
N ARG A 429 -3.50 -28.80 -13.77
CA ARG A 429 -2.56 -27.70 -13.51
C ARG A 429 -2.08 -27.14 -14.84
N LEU A 430 -2.22 -25.83 -15.00
CA LEU A 430 -1.67 -25.07 -16.11
C LEU A 430 -0.55 -24.20 -15.56
N THR A 431 0.63 -24.28 -16.16
CA THR A 431 1.81 -23.52 -15.74
C THR A 431 2.36 -22.76 -16.94
N SER A 432 2.65 -21.47 -16.78
CA SER A 432 3.38 -20.63 -17.73
C SER A 432 4.48 -19.88 -16.99
N ILE A 433 5.74 -20.14 -17.33
CA ILE A 433 6.91 -19.51 -16.72
C ILE A 433 7.71 -18.85 -17.84
N GLN A 434 8.05 -17.58 -17.66
CA GLN A 434 8.89 -16.78 -18.55
C GLN A 434 9.93 -16.01 -17.71
N ASN A 435 11.03 -16.69 -17.40
CA ASN A 435 12.11 -16.11 -16.63
C ASN A 435 13.23 -15.68 -17.57
N SER A 436 13.79 -14.48 -17.34
CA SER A 436 14.94 -14.00 -18.12
C SER A 436 16.00 -13.43 -17.19
N GLN A 437 17.26 -13.77 -17.46
CA GLN A 437 18.42 -13.19 -16.80
C GLN A 437 19.30 -12.55 -17.86
N GLN A 438 19.65 -11.28 -17.69
CA GLN A 438 20.57 -10.56 -18.56
C GLN A 438 21.76 -10.07 -17.75
N THR A 439 22.98 -10.38 -18.19
CA THR A 439 24.22 -9.94 -17.55
C THR A 439 24.82 -8.79 -18.35
N TRP A 440 25.02 -7.66 -17.69
CA TRP A 440 25.55 -6.43 -18.25
C TRP A 440 26.90 -6.11 -17.62
N SER A 441 27.86 -5.69 -18.46
CA SER A 441 29.17 -5.21 -18.04
C SER A 441 29.56 -4.01 -18.88
N GLU A 442 29.87 -2.90 -18.24
CA GLU A 442 30.29 -1.65 -18.88
C GLU A 442 29.30 -1.20 -19.99
N GLY A 443 28.00 -1.40 -19.75
CA GLY A 443 26.93 -1.07 -20.69
C GLY A 443 26.71 -2.04 -21.84
N ASN A 444 27.47 -3.14 -21.88
CA ASN A 444 27.30 -4.16 -22.92
C ASN A 444 26.60 -5.40 -22.35
N LEU A 445 25.65 -5.95 -23.11
CA LEU A 445 25.04 -7.25 -22.81
C LEU A 445 26.08 -8.35 -23.06
N ILE A 446 26.49 -9.03 -22.01
CA ILE A 446 27.50 -10.09 -22.06
C ILE A 446 26.87 -11.48 -22.16
N ASP A 447 25.73 -11.68 -21.50
CA ASP A 447 25.02 -12.97 -21.47
C ASP A 447 23.52 -12.75 -21.31
N GLU A 448 22.72 -13.62 -21.93
CA GLU A 448 21.27 -13.65 -21.80
C GLU A 448 20.81 -15.11 -21.69
N GLN A 449 20.07 -15.40 -20.63
CA GLN A 449 19.44 -16.69 -20.39
C GLN A 449 17.93 -16.49 -20.31
N ARG A 450 17.19 -17.34 -21.00
CA ARG A 450 15.73 -17.36 -20.97
C ARG A 450 15.24 -18.77 -20.67
N ASP A 451 14.25 -18.85 -19.80
CA ASP A 451 13.56 -20.07 -19.43
C ASP A 451 12.07 -19.85 -19.67
N GLU A 452 11.57 -20.47 -20.74
CA GLU A 452 10.17 -20.39 -21.16
C GLU A 452 9.58 -21.79 -21.09
N ARG A 453 8.60 -21.98 -20.20
CA ARG A 453 7.91 -23.28 -20.02
C ARG A 453 6.41 -23.08 -20.02
N GLN A 454 5.73 -23.96 -20.74
CA GLN A 454 4.29 -24.11 -20.67
C GLN A 454 3.97 -25.59 -20.45
N SER A 455 3.18 -25.91 -19.42
CA SER A 455 2.73 -27.27 -19.15
C SER A 455 1.24 -27.29 -18.84
N ILE A 456 0.61 -28.43 -19.18
CA ILE A 456 -0.74 -28.79 -18.76
C ILE A 456 -0.63 -30.21 -18.21
N ASP A 457 -0.77 -30.32 -16.90
CA ASP A 457 -0.69 -31.60 -16.19
C ASP A 457 -2.10 -31.97 -15.71
N THR A 458 -2.54 -33.20 -15.96
CA THR A 458 -3.88 -33.67 -15.58
C THR A 458 -3.76 -34.98 -14.82
N VAL A 459 -4.35 -35.03 -13.63
CA VAL A 459 -4.32 -36.20 -12.75
C VAL A 459 -5.76 -36.67 -12.50
N ASP A 460 -6.01 -37.94 -12.79
CA ASP A 460 -7.21 -38.64 -12.33
C ASP A 460 -7.07 -38.93 -10.83
N ALA A 461 -7.88 -38.22 -10.04
CA ALA A 461 -7.84 -38.27 -8.59
C ALA A 461 -8.89 -39.21 -7.99
N ILE A 462 -9.64 -39.97 -8.79
CA ILE A 462 -10.70 -40.87 -8.28
C ILE A 462 -10.13 -41.88 -7.28
N ARG A 463 -9.00 -42.53 -7.61
CA ARG A 463 -8.36 -43.51 -6.72
C ARG A 463 -7.86 -42.87 -5.43
N LEU A 464 -7.20 -41.71 -5.54
CA LEU A 464 -6.68 -40.97 -4.39
C LEU A 464 -7.81 -40.51 -3.46
N LEU A 465 -8.89 -39.97 -4.04
CA LEU A 465 -10.05 -39.52 -3.26
C LEU A 465 -10.76 -40.69 -2.59
N THR A 466 -10.97 -41.79 -3.32
CA THR A 466 -11.59 -43.00 -2.78
C THR A 466 -10.78 -43.56 -1.60
N ASN A 467 -9.45 -43.62 -1.73
CA ASN A 467 -8.57 -44.07 -0.65
C ASN A 467 -8.59 -43.09 0.54
N ALA A 468 -8.60 -41.78 0.28
CA ALA A 468 -8.66 -40.75 1.31
C ALA A 468 -10.01 -40.73 2.06
N SER A 469 -11.12 -41.07 1.39
CA SER A 469 -12.47 -41.03 1.97
C SER A 469 -12.95 -42.35 2.56
N ALA A 470 -12.55 -43.50 1.99
CA ALA A 470 -13.16 -44.79 2.26
C ALA A 470 -12.19 -45.88 2.78
N SER A 471 -10.87 -45.65 2.78
CA SER A 471 -9.92 -46.65 3.29
C SER A 471 -10.07 -46.85 4.80
N THR A 472 -10.12 -48.12 5.22
CA THR A 472 -10.05 -48.54 6.63
C THR A 472 -8.61 -48.61 7.15
N ASP A 473 -7.62 -48.63 6.26
CA ASP A 473 -6.21 -48.55 6.62
C ASP A 473 -5.78 -47.09 6.80
N LEU A 474 -5.37 -46.75 8.02
CA LEU A 474 -4.97 -45.40 8.40
C LEU A 474 -3.70 -44.95 7.68
N ALA A 475 -2.77 -45.85 7.37
CA ALA A 475 -1.53 -45.51 6.67
C ALA A 475 -1.83 -45.11 5.21
N SER A 476 -2.55 -45.95 4.47
CA SER A 476 -3.00 -45.66 3.11
C SER A 476 -3.85 -44.39 3.05
N LYS A 477 -4.74 -44.16 4.03
CA LYS A 477 -5.56 -42.94 4.12
C LYS A 477 -4.69 -41.69 4.30
N LYS A 478 -3.66 -41.74 5.16
CA LYS A 478 -2.73 -40.63 5.38
C LYS A 478 -1.89 -40.34 4.12
N GLN A 479 -1.38 -41.38 3.47
CA GLN A 479 -0.60 -41.23 2.24
C GLN A 479 -1.42 -40.60 1.11
N ALA A 480 -2.62 -41.12 0.85
CA ALA A 480 -3.50 -40.57 -0.20
C ALA A 480 -3.86 -39.10 0.07
N LYS A 481 -4.08 -38.71 1.34
CA LYS A 481 -4.27 -37.30 1.72
C LYS A 481 -3.03 -36.45 1.45
N ALA A 482 -1.83 -36.94 1.78
CA ALA A 482 -0.59 -36.21 1.54
C ALA A 482 -0.34 -35.99 0.03
N GLU A 483 -0.62 -36.99 -0.80
CA GLU A 483 -0.50 -36.89 -2.26
C GLU A 483 -1.51 -35.89 -2.84
N LEU A 484 -2.77 -35.89 -2.39
CA LEU A 484 -3.77 -34.88 -2.78
C LEU A 484 -3.35 -33.47 -2.36
N ILE A 485 -2.73 -33.31 -1.18
CA ILE A 485 -2.24 -32.01 -0.72
C ILE A 485 -1.11 -31.50 -1.61
N ALA A 486 -0.17 -32.37 -2.01
CA ALA A 486 0.90 -32.00 -2.92
C ALA A 486 0.35 -31.57 -4.29
N LEU A 487 -0.64 -32.29 -4.82
CA LEU A 487 -1.27 -31.94 -6.11
C LEU A 487 -1.94 -30.56 -6.11
N LEU A 488 -2.57 -30.19 -4.99
CA LEU A 488 -3.23 -28.90 -4.80
C LEU A 488 -2.27 -27.79 -4.37
N ASN A 489 -1.02 -28.11 -4.02
CA ASN A 489 -0.04 -27.13 -3.59
C ASN A 489 0.64 -26.49 -4.82
N PRO A 490 0.50 -25.17 -5.01
CA PRO A 490 1.15 -24.48 -6.12
C PRO A 490 2.68 -24.56 -6.09
N LEU A 491 3.28 -24.85 -4.94
CA LEU A 491 4.73 -24.94 -4.76
C LEU A 491 5.33 -26.28 -5.20
N THR A 492 4.50 -27.29 -5.50
CA THR A 492 4.99 -28.59 -5.99
C THR A 492 5.40 -28.48 -7.46
N GLU A 493 6.64 -28.85 -7.79
CA GLU A 493 7.13 -28.82 -9.17
C GLU A 493 6.39 -29.82 -10.06
N ALA A 494 6.11 -29.45 -11.31
CA ALA A 494 5.40 -30.30 -12.27
C ALA A 494 6.11 -31.63 -12.56
N THR A 495 7.44 -31.67 -12.45
CA THR A 495 8.26 -32.88 -12.66
C THR A 495 7.99 -33.98 -11.64
N ASP A 496 7.53 -33.63 -10.43
CA ASP A 496 7.25 -34.61 -9.37
C ASP A 496 5.89 -35.28 -9.55
N LEU A 497 4.97 -34.67 -10.31
CA LEU A 497 3.58 -35.14 -10.47
C LEU A 497 3.45 -36.40 -11.33
N ASN A 498 4.38 -36.64 -12.26
CA ASN A 498 4.38 -37.82 -13.14
C ASN A 498 4.98 -39.09 -12.48
N SER A 499 5.40 -38.99 -11.22
CA SER A 499 6.00 -40.10 -10.46
C SER A 499 5.04 -40.74 -9.44
N ALA A 500 3.84 -40.16 -9.26
CA ALA A 500 2.76 -40.63 -8.38
C ALA A 500 1.62 -41.27 -9.21
#